data_AF-A0A450T0U8-F1
#
_entry.id   AF-A0A450T0U8-F1
#
_cell.length_a   1.000
_cell.length_b   1.000
_cell.length_c   1.000
_cell.angle_alpha   90.00
_cell.angle_beta   90.00
_cell.angle_gamma   90.00
#
_symmetry.space_group_name_H-M   'P 1'
#
loop_
_entity.id
_entity.type
_entity.pdbx_description
1 polymer ?
#
loop_
_entity_poly.entity_id
_entity_poly.type
_entity_poly.pdbx_seq_one_letter_code
_entity_poly.pdbx_strand_id
1 'polypeptide(L)'
;MSTIERMTITLTPEIAHTVRAAVRSGEYASSSEVVREALRDWRYKRAFQEQELQGLRTKIRQGLNDVSEGDVYDFDSERIIRKGEQQSSYSGLLLRS
;
A
#
# COMPACT_ATOMS: atom_id res chain seq x y z
N MET A 1 -2.55 14.82 27.86
CA MET A 1 -3.98 15.20 27.84
C MET A 1 -4.49 14.98 26.42
N SER A 2 -5.47 14.09 26.21
CA SER A 2 -6.07 13.88 24.89
C SER A 2 -7.05 15.01 24.59
N THR A 3 -6.58 16.07 23.96
CA THR A 3 -7.44 17.17 23.52
C THR A 3 -8.24 16.72 22.31
N ILE A 4 -9.53 16.43 22.54
CA ILE A 4 -10.50 16.26 21.46
C ILE A 4 -10.74 17.63 20.85
N GLU A 5 -10.48 17.77 19.56
CA GLU A 5 -10.80 18.98 18.79
C GLU A 5 -12.17 18.81 18.13
N ARG A 6 -13.04 19.83 18.24
CA ARG A 6 -14.35 19.84 17.59
C ARG A 6 -14.28 20.71 16.33
N MET A 7 -14.66 20.13 15.20
CA MET A 7 -14.71 20.80 13.91
C MET A 7 -16.06 20.57 13.22
N THR A 8 -16.47 21.53 12.39
CA THR A 8 -17.62 21.40 11.50
C THR A 8 -17.12 21.01 10.11
N ILE A 9 -17.70 19.96 9.53
CA ILE A 9 -17.38 19.50 8.18
C ILE A 9 -18.67 19.47 7.34
N THR A 10 -18.56 19.89 6.09
CA THR A 10 -19.66 19.78 5.12
C THR A 10 -19.49 18.49 4.34
N LEU A 11 -20.55 17.69 4.29
CA LEU A 11 -20.60 16.43 3.54
C LEU A 11 -21.65 16.56 2.43
N THR A 12 -21.45 15.83 1.33
CA THR A 12 -22.52 15.67 0.34
C THR A 12 -23.73 14.98 0.99
N PRO A 13 -24.95 15.21 0.49
CA PRO A 13 -26.15 14.61 1.06
C PRO A 13 -26.09 13.08 1.17
N GLU A 14 -25.49 12.43 0.17
CA GLU A 14 -25.29 10.98 0.10
C GLU A 14 -24.37 10.46 1.21
N ILE A 15 -23.20 11.08 1.41
CA ILE A 15 -22.26 10.69 2.46
C ILE A 15 -22.88 10.95 3.83
N ALA A 16 -23.55 12.10 4.00
CA ALA A 16 -24.24 12.43 5.24
C ALA A 16 -25.36 11.44 5.56
N HIS A 17 -26.08 10.94 4.55
CA HIS A 17 -27.08 9.88 4.72
C HIS A 17 -26.43 8.58 5.20
N THR A 18 -25.33 8.17 4.56
CA THR A 18 -24.58 6.97 4.94
C THR A 18 -24.12 7.02 6.40
N VAL A 19 -23.51 8.13 6.82
CA VAL A 19 -23.06 8.33 8.21
C VAL A 19 -24.24 8.26 9.19
N ARG A 20 -25.37 8.92 8.87
CA ARG A 20 -26.57 8.87 9.72
C ARG A 20 -27.19 7.48 9.77
N ALA A 21 -27.16 6.72 8.67
CA ALA A 21 -27.69 5.36 8.62
C ALA A 21 -26.90 4.41 9.52
N ALA A 22 -25.56 4.49 9.48
CA ALA A 22 -24.66 3.68 10.31
C ALA A 22 -24.83 3.96 11.82
N VAL A 23 -25.13 5.22 12.19
CA VAL A 23 -25.46 5.56 13.58
C VAL A 23 -26.86 5.07 13.95
N ARG A 24 -27.85 5.24 13.06
CA ARG A 24 -29.23 4.82 13.30
C ARG A 24 -29.40 3.30 13.42
N SER A 25 -28.59 2.52 12.71
CA SER A 25 -28.58 1.06 12.81
C SER A 25 -27.96 0.56 14.11
N GLY A 26 -27.26 1.42 14.86
CA GLY A 26 -26.51 1.05 16.06
C GLY A 26 -25.14 0.46 15.77
N GLU A 27 -24.69 0.43 14.52
CA GLU A 27 -23.33 -0.01 14.14
C GLU A 27 -22.26 0.93 14.74
N TYR A 28 -22.58 2.23 14.84
CA TYR A 28 -21.72 3.23 15.46
C TYR A 28 -22.46 4.03 16.52
N ALA A 29 -21.78 4.40 17.61
CA ALA A 29 -22.37 5.20 18.68
C ALA A 29 -22.50 6.69 18.30
N SER A 30 -21.72 7.16 17.31
CA SER A 30 -21.76 8.57 16.87
C SER A 30 -21.19 8.78 15.48
N SER A 31 -21.59 9.87 14.82
CA SER A 31 -21.00 10.28 13.54
C SER A 31 -19.49 10.53 13.63
N SER A 32 -19.01 11.01 14.79
CA SER A 32 -17.58 11.23 15.01
C SER A 32 -16.79 9.91 15.05
N GLU A 33 -17.42 8.79 15.40
CA GLU A 33 -16.80 7.47 15.37
C GLU A 33 -16.61 6.98 13.93
N VAL A 34 -17.67 7.06 13.12
CA VAL A 34 -17.63 6.76 11.67
C VAL A 34 -16.52 7.55 10.98
N VAL A 35 -16.46 8.86 11.24
CA VAL A 35 -15.45 9.74 10.65
C VAL A 35 -14.04 9.39 11.11
N ARG A 36 -13.85 9.04 12.39
CA ARG A 36 -12.53 8.63 12.89
C ARG A 36 -12.06 7.33 12.27
N GLU A 37 -12.95 6.35 12.09
CA GLU A 37 -12.62 5.10 11.41
C GLU A 37 -12.23 5.35 9.96
N ALA A 38 -13.08 6.03 9.19
CA ALA A 38 -12.79 6.38 7.80
C ALA A 38 -11.46 7.15 7.65
N LEU A 39 -11.13 8.04 8.58
CA LEU A 39 -9.85 8.75 8.59
C LEU A 39 -8.65 7.87 8.93
N ARG A 40 -8.81 6.85 9.79
CA ARG A 40 -7.73 5.87 10.06
C ARG A 40 -7.42 5.07 8.80
N ASP A 41 -8.45 4.58 8.12
CA ASP A 41 -8.30 3.82 6.87
C ASP A 41 -7.69 4.68 5.76
N TRP A 42 -8.15 5.92 5.64
CA TRP A 42 -7.57 6.89 4.71
C TRP A 42 -6.09 7.14 4.98
N ARG A 43 -5.69 7.30 6.25
CA ARG A 43 -4.28 7.46 6.64
C ARG A 43 -3.46 6.21 6.31
N TYR A 44 -3.99 5.03 6.63
CA TYR A 44 -3.33 3.75 6.34
C TYR A 44 -3.11 3.58 4.83
N LYS A 45 -4.15 3.81 4.01
CA LYS A 45 -4.06 3.75 2.56
C LYS A 45 -2.98 4.67 2.00
N ARG A 46 -2.89 5.91 2.52
CA ARG A 46 -1.87 6.87 2.07
C ARG A 46 -0.46 6.47 2.50
N ALA A 47 -0.29 5.99 3.73
CA ALA A 47 1.01 5.50 4.21
C ALA A 47 1.50 4.34 3.34
N PHE A 48 0.61 3.40 2.99
CA PHE A 48 0.91 2.30 2.10
C PHE A 48 1.31 2.79 0.69
N GLN A 49 0.55 3.71 0.11
CA GLN A 49 0.87 4.29 -1.21
C GLN A 49 2.23 5.02 -1.22
N GLU A 50 2.55 5.76 -0.16
CA GLU A 50 3.85 6.41 -0.04
C GLU A 50 4.98 5.38 0.05
N GLN A 51 4.80 4.31 0.83
CA GLN A 51 5.78 3.23 0.93
C GLN A 51 6.04 2.56 -0.43
N GLU A 52 4.99 2.24 -1.19
CA GLU A 52 5.12 1.66 -2.54
C GLU A 52 5.87 2.60 -3.49
N LEU A 53 5.55 3.90 -3.45
CA LEU A 53 6.22 4.91 -4.26
C LEU A 53 7.71 5.03 -3.89
N GLN A 54 8.05 5.00 -2.61
CA GLN A 54 9.44 5.02 -2.15
C GLN A 54 10.18 3.75 -2.54
N GLY A 55 9.51 2.59 -2.49
CA GLY A 55 10.06 1.32 -2.99
C GLY A 55 10.38 1.39 -4.48
N LEU A 56 9.47 1.92 -5.29
CA LEU A 56 9.69 2.10 -6.72
C LEU A 56 10.84 3.08 -7.02
N ARG A 57 10.87 4.23 -6.34
CA ARG A 57 11.96 5.21 -6.45
C ARG A 57 13.32 4.60 -6.11
N THR A 58 13.37 3.75 -5.09
CA THR A 58 14.60 3.05 -4.69
C THR A 58 15.06 2.08 -5.76
N LYS A 59 14.15 1.27 -6.33
CA LYS A 59 14.46 0.36 -7.45
C LYS A 59 14.95 1.10 -8.70
N ILE A 60 14.32 2.22 -9.04
CA ILE A 60 14.76 3.06 -10.16
C ILE A 60 16.17 3.60 -9.90
N ARG A 61 16.44 4.13 -8.70
CA ARG A 61 17.77 4.64 -8.33
C ARG A 61 18.82 3.54 -8.43
N GLN A 62 18.51 2.34 -7.95
CA GLN A 62 19.40 1.18 -8.08
C GLN A 62 19.71 0.91 -9.55
N GLY A 63 18.70 0.78 -10.41
CA GLY A 63 18.94 0.54 -11.84
C GLY A 63 19.72 1.67 -12.54
N LEU A 64 19.54 2.93 -12.12
CA LEU A 64 20.36 4.04 -12.63
C LEU A 64 21.82 3.95 -12.17
N ASN A 65 22.08 3.48 -10.95
CA ASN A 65 23.43 3.23 -10.47
C ASN A 65 24.07 2.08 -11.27
N ASP A 66 23.36 0.97 -11.47
CA ASP A 66 23.83 -0.18 -12.25
C ASP A 66 24.23 0.25 -13.67
N VAL A 67 23.41 1.11 -14.31
CA VAL A 67 23.74 1.73 -15.62
C VAL A 67 25.02 2.56 -15.55
N SER A 68 25.18 3.39 -14.52
CA SER A 68 26.35 4.26 -14.37
C SER A 68 27.65 3.48 -14.12
N GLU A 69 27.56 2.33 -13.48
CA GLU A 69 28.67 1.42 -13.19
C GLU A 69 28.96 0.47 -14.37
N GLY A 70 28.09 0.45 -15.38
CA GLY A 70 28.18 -0.46 -16.52
C GLY A 70 27.80 -1.90 -16.19
N ASP A 71 27.17 -2.16 -15.04
CA ASP A 71 26.60 -3.47 -14.67
C ASP A 71 25.23 -3.68 -15.34
N VAL A 72 25.25 -3.57 -16.67
CA VAL A 72 24.10 -3.78 -17.53
C VAL A 72 24.49 -4.73 -18.65
N TYR A 73 23.51 -5.47 -19.13
CA TYR A 73 23.67 -6.46 -20.18
C TYR A 73 22.54 -6.28 -21.18
N ASP A 74 22.79 -6.68 -22.42
CA ASP A 74 21.73 -6.74 -23.42
C ASP A 74 20.58 -7.65 -22.93
N PHE A 75 19.37 -7.24 -23.31
CA PHE A 75 18.19 -7.99 -22.97
C PHE A 75 18.21 -9.35 -23.69
N ASP A 76 18.26 -10.42 -22.91
CA ASP A 76 18.26 -11.80 -23.37
C ASP A 76 17.23 -12.58 -22.54
N SER A 77 16.09 -12.86 -23.16
CA SER A 77 14.99 -13.58 -22.53
C SER A 77 15.33 -15.04 -22.23
N GLU A 78 16.13 -15.71 -23.06
CA GLU A 78 16.55 -17.10 -22.83
C GLU A 78 17.44 -17.21 -21.60
N ARG A 79 18.38 -16.27 -21.44
CA ARG A 79 19.22 -16.17 -20.24
C ARG A 79 18.39 -15.94 -18.98
N ILE A 80 17.38 -15.07 -19.05
CA ILE A 80 16.48 -14.77 -17.93
C ILE A 80 15.64 -16.00 -17.55
N ILE A 81 15.04 -16.68 -18.53
CA ILE A 81 14.23 -17.90 -18.31
C ILE A 81 15.09 -18.98 -17.66
N ARG A 82 16.28 -19.27 -18.24
CA ARG A 82 17.20 -20.28 -17.71
C ARG A 82 17.61 -20.01 -16.26
N LYS A 83 17.87 -18.75 -15.91
CA LYS A 83 18.19 -18.34 -14.53
C LYS A 83 16.99 -18.56 -13.60
N GLY A 84 15.78 -18.24 -14.05
CA GLY A 84 14.54 -18.49 -13.30
C GLY A 84 14.28 -19.97 -13.03
N GLU A 85 14.48 -20.84 -14.03
CA GLU A 85 14.32 -22.29 -13.90
C GLU A 85 15.31 -22.90 -12.90
N GLN A 86 16.57 -22.44 -12.91
CA GLN A 86 17.60 -22.87 -11.95
C GLN A 86 17.24 -22.49 -10.52
N GLN A 87 16.75 -21.26 -10.30
CA GLN A 87 16.37 -20.79 -8.97
C GLN A 87 15.10 -21.46 -8.43
N SER A 88 14.12 -21.75 -9.31
CA SER A 88 12.90 -22.50 -8.95
C SER A 88 13.20 -23.95 -8.59
N SER A 89 14.07 -24.61 -9.35
CA SER A 89 14.50 -25.99 -9.10
C SER A 89 15.23 -26.14 -7.76
N TYR A 90 15.99 -25.11 -7.35
CA TYR A 90 16.71 -25.09 -6.07
C TYR A 90 15.76 -24.98 -4.86
N SER A 91 14.67 -24.23 -4.98
CA SER A 91 13.63 -24.13 -3.93
C SER A 91 12.86 -25.44 -3.71
N GLY A 92 12.69 -26.26 -4.75
CA GLY A 92 12.04 -27.56 -4.65
C GLY A 92 12.86 -28.63 -3.90
N LEU A 93 14.18 -28.50 -3.86
CA LEU A 93 15.09 -29.42 -3.17
C LEU A 93 15.23 -29.11 -1.66
N LEU A 94 15.10 -27.84 -1.26
CA LEU A 94 15.22 -27.42 0.15
C LEU A 94 13.94 -27.64 0.99
N LEU A 95 12.79 -27.88 0.35
CA LEU A 95 11.50 -28.16 1.01
C LEU A 95 11.20 -29.67 1.16
N ARG A 96 12.15 -30.55 0.80
CA ARG A 96 11.99 -32.03 0.80
C ARG A 96 12.92 -32.77 1.78
N SER A 97 13.54 -32.07 2.74
CA SER A 97 14.36 -32.64 3.82
C SER A 97 13.70 -32.48 5.18
#